data_AF-A0A9X5XBN2-F1
#
_entry.id   AF-A0A9X5XBN2-F1
#
_cell.length_a   1.000
_cell.length_b   1.000
_cell.length_c   1.000
_cell.angle_alpha   90.00
_cell.angle_beta   90.00
_cell.angle_gamma   90.00
#
_symmetry.space_group_name_H-M   'P 1'
#
loop_
_entity.id
_entity.type
_entity.pdbx_description
1 polymer ?
#
loop_
_entity_poly.entity_id
_entity_poly.type
_entity_poly.pdbx_seq_one_letter_code
_entity_poly.pdbx_strand_id
1 'polypeptide(L)' 'VDLPTAFYITAAEVTDAKIVGQFENTGGTPEQFGLVLDKGSALTPCVTKAVDALRQDGTLASIEKQWLSEAVDAPVLK' A
#
# COMPACT_ATOMS: atom_id res chain seq x y z
N VAL A 1 -5.69 7.66 9.07
CA VAL A 1 -5.64 7.64 7.59
C VAL A 1 -4.57 6.64 7.19
N ASP A 2 -4.67 6.03 6.01
CA ASP A 2 -3.60 5.22 5.46
C ASP A 2 -2.42 6.13 5.02
N LEU A 3 -1.28 5.51 4.74
CA LEU A 3 -0.07 6.24 4.40
C LEU A 3 -0.21 7.02 3.07
N PRO A 4 -0.80 6.46 1.98
CA PRO A 4 -1.13 7.22 0.78
C PRO A 4 -2.00 8.46 1.01
N THR A 5 -3.04 8.39 1.85
CA THR A 5 -3.83 9.60 2.18
C THR A 5 -3.01 10.61 2.96
N ALA A 6 -2.14 10.16 3.88
CA ALA A 6 -1.25 11.05 4.61
C ALA A 6 -0.27 11.80 3.68
N PHE A 7 0.22 11.15 2.61
CA PHE A 7 0.99 11.81 1.56
C PHE A 7 0.20 12.96 0.92
N TYR A 8 -1.06 12.70 0.54
CA TYR A 8 -1.88 13.74 -0.10
C TYR A 8 -2.16 14.91 0.83
N ILE A 9 -2.52 14.64 2.09
CA ILE A 9 -2.77 15.67 3.10
C ILE A 9 -1.55 16.58 3.27
N THR A 10 -0.36 15.98 3.45
CA THR A 10 0.87 16.75 3.69
C THR A 10 1.40 17.48 2.46
N ALA A 11 1.15 16.96 1.26
CA ALA A 11 1.63 17.57 0.01
C ALA A 11 0.66 18.60 -0.59
N ALA A 12 -0.65 18.46 -0.37
CA ALA A 12 -1.65 19.19 -1.14
C ALA A 12 -2.72 19.91 -0.30
N GLU A 13 -3.05 19.43 0.91
CA GLU A 13 -4.20 19.96 1.65
C GLU A 13 -3.81 20.84 2.84
N VAL A 14 -2.77 20.49 3.58
CA VAL A 14 -2.43 21.13 4.85
C VAL A 14 -0.98 21.61 4.84
N THR A 15 -0.81 22.93 4.91
CA THR A 15 0.50 23.57 5.04
C THR A 15 1.18 23.16 6.35
N ASP A 16 2.49 22.90 6.30
CA ASP A 16 3.34 22.53 7.44
C ASP A 16 2.96 21.21 8.15
N ALA A 17 2.13 20.36 7.53
CA ALA A 17 1.83 19.04 8.07
C ALA A 17 3.00 18.06 7.87
N LYS A 18 3.17 17.14 8.83
CA LYS A 18 4.25 16.14 8.83
C LYS A 18 3.73 14.76 9.18
N ILE A 19 4.21 13.75 8.44
CA ILE A 19 4.02 12.33 8.77
C ILE A 19 5.05 11.96 9.84
N VAL A 20 4.60 11.43 10.99
CA VAL A 20 5.46 11.09 12.13
C VAL A 20 5.61 9.58 12.36
N GLY A 21 4.84 8.76 11.65
CA GLY A 21 4.88 7.31 11.74
C GLY A 21 3.58 6.66 11.27
N GLN A 22 3.57 5.33 11.28
CA GLN A 22 2.43 4.47 10.94
C GLN A 22 2.27 3.38 12.00
N PHE A 23 1.07 2.84 12.18
CA PHE A 23 0.83 1.74 13.13
C PHE A 23 0.96 0.39 12.45
N GLU A 24 1.34 -0.64 13.22
CA GLU A 24 1.26 -2.02 12.74
C GLU A 24 -0.19 -2.38 12.41
N ASN A 25 -0.39 -3.05 11.29
CA ASN A 25 -1.71 -3.49 10.83
C ASN A 25 -2.18 -4.70 11.68
N THR A 26 -2.67 -4.40 12.89
CA THR A 26 -2.97 -5.38 13.94
C THR A 26 -4.47 -5.55 14.23
N GLY A 27 -5.36 -4.93 13.42
CA GLY A 27 -6.80 -4.98 13.66
C GLY A 27 -7.65 -5.00 12.40
N GLY A 28 -8.79 -5.71 12.48
CA GLY A 28 -9.84 -5.72 11.45
C GLY A 28 -9.51 -6.54 10.19
N THR A 29 -10.44 -6.53 9.23
CA THR A 29 -10.15 -7.00 7.87
C THR A 29 -9.28 -5.94 7.19
N PRO A 30 -8.04 -6.24 6.80
CA PRO A 30 -7.18 -5.27 6.15
C PRO A 30 -7.83 -4.76 4.87
N GLU A 31 -7.66 -3.48 4.56
CA GLU A 31 -7.94 -2.97 3.23
C GLU A 31 -7.13 -3.76 2.19
N GLN A 32 -7.74 -4.06 1.04
CA GLN A 32 -7.12 -4.84 -0.01
C GLN A 32 -7.12 -4.04 -1.31
N PHE A 33 -5.94 -3.89 -1.90
CA PHE A 33 -5.78 -3.37 -3.26
C PHE A 33 -5.81 -4.51 -4.28
N GLY A 34 -6.39 -4.23 -5.43
CA GLY A 34 -6.48 -5.19 -6.53
C GLY A 34 -6.39 -4.51 -7.89
N LEU A 35 -6.09 -5.30 -8.92
CA LEU A 35 -6.13 -4.86 -10.31
C LEU A 35 -7.55 -5.02 -10.83
N VAL A 36 -8.11 -3.94 -11.40
CA VAL A 36 -9.47 -3.94 -11.95
C VAL A 36 -9.43 -4.50 -13.37
N LEU A 37 -10.31 -5.46 -13.66
CA LEU A 37 -10.53 -6.02 -14.98
C LEU A 37 -12.02 -6.00 -15.32
N ASP A 38 -12.33 -6.08 -16.62
CA ASP A 38 -13.70 -6.27 -17.08
C ASP A 38 -14.34 -7.51 -16.45
N LYS A 39 -15.65 -7.41 -16.18
CA LYS A 39 -16.42 -8.51 -15.63
C LYS A 39 -16.36 -9.72 -16.56
N GLY A 40 -15.84 -10.84 -16.06
CA GLY A 40 -15.68 -12.08 -16.83
C GLY A 40 -14.42 -12.15 -17.68
N SER A 41 -13.44 -11.25 -17.48
CA SER A 41 -12.16 -11.30 -18.18
C SER A 41 -11.47 -12.66 -18.03
N ALA A 42 -11.09 -13.25 -19.16
CA ALA A 42 -10.29 -14.47 -19.21
C ALA A 42 -8.87 -14.28 -18.63
N LEU A 43 -8.44 -13.02 -18.42
CA LEU A 43 -7.14 -12.70 -17.82
C LEU A 43 -7.15 -12.77 -16.29
N THR A 44 -8.31 -12.77 -15.64
CA THR A 44 -8.41 -12.77 -14.18
C THR A 44 -7.56 -13.89 -13.54
N PRO A 45 -7.63 -15.16 -13.98
CA PRO A 45 -6.79 -16.22 -13.40
C PRO A 45 -5.29 -15.97 -13.57
N CYS A 46 -4.87 -15.44 -14.73
CA CYS A 46 -3.47 -15.13 -15.01
C CYS A 46 -2.97 -13.98 -14.13
N VAL A 47 -3.75 -12.91 -14.00
CA VAL A 47 -3.40 -11.75 -13.18
C VAL A 47 -3.35 -12.11 -11.70
N THR A 48 -4.34 -12.86 -11.20
CA THR A 48 -4.32 -13.39 -9.82
C THR A 48 -3.04 -14.18 -9.56
N LYS A 49 -2.69 -15.12 -10.45
CA LYS A 49 -1.48 -15.93 -10.29
C LYS A 49 -0.20 -15.09 -10.27
N ALA A 50 -0.11 -14.05 -11.10
CA ALA A 50 1.04 -13.16 -11.12
C ALA A 50 1.16 -12.35 -9.82
N VAL A 51 0.06 -11.74 -9.35
CA VAL A 51 0.04 -10.98 -8.09
C VAL A 51 0.34 -11.88 -6.90
N ASP A 52 -0.16 -13.11 -6.89
CA ASP A 52 0.11 -14.07 -5.82
C ASP A 52 1.59 -14.50 -5.81
N ALA A 53 2.21 -14.71 -6.97
CA ALA A 53 3.64 -14.99 -7.06
C ALA A 53 4.48 -13.83 -6.50
N LEU A 54 4.16 -12.59 -6.90
CA LEU A 54 4.84 -11.38 -6.40
C LEU A 54 4.64 -11.16 -4.89
N ARG A 55 3.52 -11.64 -4.33
CA ARG A 55 3.28 -11.60 -2.89
C ARG A 55 4.09 -12.66 -2.16
N GLN A 56 4.13 -13.87 -2.71
CA GLN A 56 4.84 -15.01 -2.10
C GLN A 56 6.35 -14.84 -2.14
N ASP A 57 6.90 -14.23 -3.20
CA ASP A 57 8.34 -13.99 -3.33
C ASP A 57 8.81 -12.69 -2.64
N GLY A 58 7.89 -11.93 -2.04
CA GLY A 58 8.18 -10.70 -1.31
C GLY A 58 8.41 -9.47 -2.18
N THR A 59 8.25 -9.56 -3.49
CA THR A 59 8.43 -8.42 -4.41
C THR A 59 7.46 -7.28 -4.07
N LEU A 60 6.19 -7.58 -3.76
CA LEU A 60 5.24 -6.53 -3.38
C LEU A 60 5.65 -5.80 -2.10
N ALA A 61 6.15 -6.52 -1.10
CA ALA A 61 6.63 -5.91 0.15
C ALA A 61 7.86 -5.01 -0.08
N SER A 62 8.75 -5.41 -1.01
CA SER A 62 9.90 -4.58 -1.39
C SER A 62 9.46 -3.28 -2.07
N ILE A 63 8.50 -3.36 -3.01
CA ILE A 63 7.93 -2.18 -3.69
C ILE A 63 7.24 -1.26 -2.66
N GLU A 64 6.43 -1.81 -1.76
CA GLU A 64 5.78 -1.05 -0.69
C GLU A 64 6.79 -0.31 0.20
N LYS A 65 7.87 -1.00 0.60
CA LYS A 65 8.93 -0.42 1.41
C LYS A 65 9.60 0.76 0.70
N GLN A 66 9.97 0.58 -0.57
CA GLN A 66 10.66 1.59 -1.37
C GLN A 66 9.81 2.85 -1.59
N TRP A 67 8.52 2.68 -1.90
CA TRP A 67 7.69 3.80 -2.35
C TRP A 67 6.81 4.40 -1.27
N LEU A 68 6.50 3.67 -0.19
CA LEU A 68 5.66 4.16 0.89
C LEU A 68 6.46 4.43 2.17
N SER A 69 7.21 3.44 2.68
CA SER A 69 7.85 3.56 3.99
C SER A 69 9.13 4.42 3.96
N GLU A 70 10.04 4.14 3.03
CA GLU A 70 11.31 4.87 2.90
C GLU A 70 11.12 6.29 2.34
N ALA A 71 10.05 6.54 1.60
CA ALA A 71 9.81 7.84 0.97
C ALA A 71 9.52 8.98 1.97
N VAL A 72 9.10 8.66 3.21
CA VAL A 72 8.70 9.67 4.22
C VAL A 72 9.33 9.46 5.60
N ASP A 73 10.35 8.60 5.72
CA ASP A 73 10.96 8.23 7.00
C ASP A 73 9.90 7.93 8.08
N ALA A 74 8.80 7.26 7.72
CA ALA A 74 7.67 7.02 8.62
C ALA A 74 7.90 5.70 9.40
N PRO A 75 8.37 5.75 10.67
CA PRO A 75 8.60 4.55 11.44
C PRO A 75 7.28 3.82 11.74
N VAL A 76 7.34 2.50 11.83
CA VAL A 76 6.25 1.71 12.39
C VAL A 76 6.27 1.87 13.92
N LEU A 77 5.18 2.36 14.49
CA LEU A 77 4.97 2.60 15.91
C LEU A 77 4.32 1.37 16.54
N LYS A 78 4.76 1.03 17.75
CA LYS A 78 4.27 -0.09 18.56
C LYS A 78 3.43 0.39 19.73
#